data_AF-A0A0M8N4E8-F1
#
_entry.id   AF-A0A0M8N4E8-F1
#
_cell.length_a   1.000
_cell.length_b   1.000
_cell.length_c   1.000
_cell.angle_alpha   90.00
_cell.angle_beta   90.00
_cell.angle_gamma   90.00
#
_symmetry.space_group_name_H-M   'P 1'
#
loop_
_entity.id
_entity.type
_entity.pdbx_description
1 polymer ?
#
loop_
_entity_poly.entity_id
_entity_poly.type
_entity_poly.pdbx_seq_one_letter_code
_entity_poly.pdbx_strand_id
1 'polypeptide(L)'
;MESGAPCDSSQSLKKYLDNGTINATGICYEDKQYFLVQPAGSSTKGTFSAPVGLDMLNQGHWDGITRDTLITGSLRTYAANGNQNGGVINLKERNTLLDLFYGDITTPGFMRLPVCTSEQALQPWRGRKPKSNLYYPCAVSDKNK
;
A
#
# COMPACT_ATOMS: atom_id res chain seq x y z
N MET A 1 15.16 -1.45 -2.50
CA MET A 1 14.37 -2.27 -3.45
C MET A 1 13.19 -1.42 -3.84
N GLU A 2 12.99 -1.16 -5.13
CA GLU A 2 11.78 -0.47 -5.58
C GLU A 2 10.57 -1.41 -5.49
N SER A 3 9.44 -0.88 -5.05
CA SER A 3 8.14 -1.56 -5.07
C SER A 3 7.40 -1.22 -6.37
N GLY A 4 6.66 -2.19 -6.91
CA GLY A 4 5.84 -2.04 -8.12
C GLY A 4 6.40 -2.78 -9.34
N ALA A 5 5.51 -3.36 -10.15
CA ALA A 5 5.83 -4.00 -11.43
C ALA A 5 5.28 -3.14 -12.58
N PRO A 6 5.75 -3.25 -13.84
CA PRO A 6 5.17 -2.49 -14.95
C PRO A 6 3.66 -2.72 -15.08
N CYS A 7 2.92 -1.68 -15.46
CA CYS A 7 1.45 -1.63 -15.52
C CYS A 7 0.73 -2.76 -16.29
N ASP A 8 1.43 -3.48 -17.17
CA ASP A 8 0.87 -4.56 -17.99
C ASP A 8 1.46 -5.95 -17.67
N SER A 9 2.22 -6.09 -16.58
CA SER A 9 2.99 -7.30 -16.24
C SER A 9 2.29 -8.28 -15.29
N SER A 10 0.95 -8.36 -15.38
CA SER A 10 0.05 -9.13 -14.48
C SER A 10 0.40 -10.63 -14.35
N GLN A 11 1.14 -11.20 -15.31
CA GLN A 11 1.54 -12.61 -15.31
C GLN A 11 2.35 -13.02 -14.07
N SER A 12 3.24 -12.13 -13.60
CA SER A 12 4.14 -12.39 -12.46
C SER A 12 3.41 -12.38 -11.11
N LEU A 13 2.25 -11.72 -11.05
CA LEU A 13 1.49 -11.47 -9.83
C LEU A 13 0.46 -12.56 -9.52
N LYS A 14 0.12 -13.40 -10.51
CA LYS A 14 -0.82 -14.54 -10.35
C LYS A 14 -0.40 -15.56 -9.28
N LYS A 15 0.86 -15.54 -8.86
CA LYS A 15 1.38 -16.33 -7.74
C LYS A 15 0.90 -15.83 -6.37
N TYR A 16 0.54 -14.54 -6.28
CA TYR A 16 0.21 -13.85 -5.04
C TYR A 16 -1.27 -13.44 -4.96
N LEU A 17 -1.86 -13.11 -6.11
CA LEU A 17 -3.21 -12.57 -6.25
C LEU A 17 -3.97 -13.34 -7.33
N ASP A 18 -5.25 -13.60 -7.11
CA ASP A 18 -6.15 -14.06 -8.17
C ASP A 18 -6.57 -12.89 -9.08
N ASN A 19 -7.12 -13.19 -10.27
CA ASN A 19 -7.53 -12.18 -11.25
C ASN A 19 -8.61 -11.23 -10.71
N GLY A 20 -9.52 -11.71 -9.86
CA GLY A 20 -10.55 -10.87 -9.25
C GLY A 20 -9.93 -9.84 -8.32
N THR A 21 -8.98 -10.26 -7.49
CA THR A 21 -8.21 -9.36 -6.62
C THR A 21 -7.38 -8.37 -7.43
N ILE A 22 -6.71 -8.80 -8.50
CA ILE A 22 -5.93 -7.91 -9.39
C ILE A 22 -6.81 -6.79 -9.95
N ASN A 23 -7.97 -7.14 -10.49
CA ASN A 23 -8.89 -6.17 -11.10
C ASN A 23 -9.52 -5.23 -10.07
N ALA A 24 -9.86 -5.75 -8.89
CA ALA A 24 -10.51 -4.96 -7.85
C ALA A 24 -9.56 -4.00 -7.14
N THR A 25 -8.28 -4.35 -6.99
CA THR A 25 -7.34 -3.65 -6.10
C THR A 25 -6.20 -2.93 -6.81
N GLY A 26 -5.98 -3.21 -8.10
CA GLY A 26 -4.86 -2.70 -8.86
C GLY A 26 -5.06 -1.27 -9.36
N ILE A 27 -4.00 -0.46 -9.29
CA ILE A 27 -3.88 0.82 -10.00
C ILE A 27 -2.52 0.93 -10.67
N CYS A 28 -2.45 1.85 -11.65
CA CYS A 28 -1.22 2.32 -12.25
C CYS A 28 -0.84 3.68 -11.68
N TYR A 29 0.36 3.77 -11.13
CA TYR A 29 0.92 5.01 -10.60
C TYR A 29 2.39 5.11 -11.04
N GLU A 30 2.73 6.16 -11.80
CA GLU A 30 4.08 6.37 -12.34
C GLU A 30 4.65 5.13 -13.06
N ASP A 31 3.88 4.57 -14.00
CA ASP A 31 4.19 3.36 -14.78
C ASP A 31 4.39 2.07 -13.96
N LYS A 32 4.10 2.11 -12.66
CA LYS A 32 4.19 0.99 -11.74
C LYS A 32 2.79 0.58 -11.25
N GLN A 33 2.58 -0.72 -11.21
CA GLN A 33 1.36 -1.37 -10.76
C GLN A 33 1.42 -1.62 -9.26
N TYR A 34 0.42 -1.11 -8.56
CA TYR A 34 0.26 -1.26 -7.11
C TYR A 34 -1.11 -1.83 -6.77
N PHE A 35 -1.19 -2.56 -5.66
CA PHE A 35 -2.41 -3.24 -5.23
C PHE A 35 -2.70 -2.92 -3.77
N LEU A 36 -3.93 -2.52 -3.49
CA LEU A 36 -4.43 -2.40 -2.12
C LEU A 36 -4.97 -3.75 -1.65
N VAL A 37 -4.18 -4.49 -0.87
CA VAL A 37 -4.50 -5.87 -0.48
C VAL A 37 -4.31 -6.13 1.01
N GLN A 38 -4.92 -7.20 1.50
CA GLN A 38 -4.69 -7.72 2.85
C GLN A 38 -4.20 -9.18 2.81
N PRO A 39 -3.47 -9.65 3.83
CA PRO A 39 -3.21 -11.07 4.00
C PRO A 39 -4.51 -11.86 4.09
N ALA A 40 -4.62 -12.95 3.33
CA ALA A 40 -5.85 -13.75 3.27
C ALA A 40 -5.57 -15.25 3.24
N GLY A 41 -6.55 -16.03 3.70
CA GLY A 41 -6.49 -17.49 3.73
C GLY A 41 -5.49 -18.04 4.75
N SER A 42 -5.00 -19.26 4.50
CA SER A 42 -3.97 -19.88 5.35
C SER A 42 -2.61 -19.26 5.08
N SER A 43 -1.91 -18.85 6.15
CA SER A 43 -0.53 -18.37 6.10
C SER A 43 0.41 -19.31 5.35
N THR A 44 0.16 -20.63 5.37
CA THR A 44 0.99 -21.65 4.71
C THR A 44 0.97 -21.54 3.17
N LYS A 45 -0.19 -21.17 2.59
CA LYS A 45 -0.32 -20.88 1.15
C LYS A 45 0.11 -19.45 0.86
N GLY A 46 -0.23 -18.53 1.76
CA GLY A 46 0.24 -17.16 1.76
C GLY A 46 -0.12 -16.41 0.48
N THR A 47 -1.39 -16.07 0.36
CA THR A 47 -1.93 -15.23 -0.72
C THR A 47 -2.48 -13.95 -0.11
N PHE A 48 -2.79 -12.98 -0.96
CA PHE A 48 -3.50 -11.77 -0.55
C PHE A 48 -4.85 -11.67 -1.26
N SER A 49 -5.79 -10.97 -0.63
CA SER A 49 -7.11 -10.67 -1.20
C SER A 49 -7.39 -9.18 -1.16
N ALA A 50 -8.45 -8.76 -1.84
CA ALA A 50 -9.06 -7.47 -1.59
C ALA A 50 -9.36 -7.31 -0.07
N PRO A 51 -9.12 -6.12 0.51
CA PRO A 51 -9.55 -5.81 1.86
C PRO A 51 -11.07 -5.86 1.96
N VAL A 52 -11.55 -6.30 3.13
CA VAL A 52 -12.99 -6.23 3.43
C VAL A 52 -13.43 -4.77 3.40
N GLY A 53 -14.56 -4.48 2.74
CA GLY A 53 -15.12 -3.13 2.63
C GLY A 53 -14.53 -2.27 1.50
N LEU A 54 -13.66 -2.83 0.64
CA LEU A 54 -13.14 -2.12 -0.54
C LEU A 54 -14.26 -1.62 -1.48
N ASP A 55 -15.34 -2.37 -1.59
CA ASP A 55 -16.54 -2.04 -2.35
C ASP A 55 -17.26 -0.80 -1.83
N MET A 56 -17.15 -0.49 -0.54
CA MET A 56 -17.75 0.72 0.06
C MET A 56 -17.01 2.00 -0.35
N LEU A 57 -15.74 1.93 -0.76
CA LEU A 57 -14.95 3.10 -1.18
C LEU A 57 -15.37 3.63 -2.56
N ASN A 58 -15.90 2.77 -3.43
CA ASN A 58 -16.22 3.14 -4.82
C ASN A 58 -17.66 3.65 -5.02
N GLN A 59 -18.42 3.85 -3.94
CA GLN A 59 -19.86 4.19 -3.99
C GLN A 59 -20.15 5.64 -3.55
N GLY A 60 -19.15 6.52 -3.52
CA GLY A 60 -19.31 7.91 -3.07
C GLY A 60 -19.50 8.06 -1.56
N HIS A 61 -19.34 6.98 -0.80
CA HIS A 61 -19.20 7.04 0.65
C HIS A 61 -17.84 7.64 1.03
N TRP A 62 -17.67 7.98 2.32
CA TRP A 62 -16.40 8.45 2.86
C TRP A 62 -15.86 9.71 2.17
N ASP A 63 -16.74 10.65 1.82
CA ASP A 63 -16.37 11.92 1.20
C ASP A 63 -15.59 11.76 -0.13
N GLY A 64 -15.91 10.71 -0.88
CA GLY A 64 -15.28 10.43 -2.17
C GLY A 64 -13.89 9.78 -2.07
N ILE A 65 -13.50 9.29 -0.89
CA ILE A 65 -12.28 8.48 -0.73
C ILE A 65 -12.39 7.21 -1.56
N THR A 66 -11.49 7.05 -2.52
CA THR A 66 -11.41 5.85 -3.36
C THR A 66 -10.18 5.00 -3.01
N ARG A 67 -10.15 3.77 -3.54
CA ARG A 67 -8.95 2.94 -3.56
C ARG A 67 -7.74 3.70 -4.14
N ASP A 68 -7.94 4.42 -5.22
CA ASP A 68 -6.88 5.14 -5.93
C ASP A 68 -6.30 6.23 -5.02
N THR A 69 -7.16 6.97 -4.31
CA THR A 69 -6.73 7.95 -3.31
C THR A 69 -5.90 7.31 -2.20
N LEU A 70 -6.33 6.16 -1.67
CA LEU A 70 -5.60 5.42 -0.62
C LEU A 70 -4.20 4.98 -1.07
N ILE A 71 -4.09 4.42 -2.28
CA ILE A 71 -2.82 3.97 -2.82
C ILE A 71 -1.92 5.17 -3.12
N THR A 72 -2.42 6.18 -3.84
CA THR A 72 -1.65 7.38 -4.20
C THR A 72 -1.14 8.12 -2.97
N GLY A 73 -1.99 8.36 -1.96
CA GLY A 73 -1.56 9.01 -0.73
C GLY A 73 -0.48 8.23 0.01
N SER A 74 -0.60 6.89 0.06
CA SER A 74 0.42 6.04 0.70
C SER A 74 1.74 6.01 -0.07
N LEU A 75 1.69 6.02 -1.41
CA LEU A 75 2.88 6.11 -2.27
C LEU A 75 3.57 7.48 -2.16
N ARG A 76 2.79 8.57 -2.09
CA ARG A 76 3.31 9.93 -1.84
C ARG A 76 4.03 10.01 -0.49
N THR A 77 3.45 9.43 0.55
CA THR A 77 4.10 9.31 1.86
C THR A 77 5.39 8.50 1.79
N TYR A 78 5.36 7.35 1.14
CA TYR A 78 6.52 6.48 1.00
C TYR A 78 7.67 7.19 0.25
N ALA A 79 7.35 7.86 -0.86
CA ALA A 79 8.31 8.61 -1.67
C ALA A 79 8.89 9.81 -0.90
N ALA A 80 8.05 10.63 -0.25
CA ALA A 80 8.48 11.77 0.56
C ALA A 80 9.38 11.35 1.74
N ASN A 81 9.18 10.14 2.26
CA ASN A 81 10.01 9.55 3.31
C ASN A 81 11.21 8.75 2.76
N GLY A 82 11.72 9.10 1.57
CA GLY A 82 12.92 8.48 1.00
C GLY A 82 12.73 7.00 0.64
N ASN A 83 11.53 6.63 0.19
CA ASN A 83 11.13 5.25 -0.09
C ASN A 83 11.19 4.35 1.14
N GLN A 84 10.64 4.83 2.26
CA GLN A 84 10.53 4.09 3.52
C GLN A 84 9.14 4.22 4.14
N ASN A 85 8.66 3.15 4.76
CA ASN A 85 7.40 3.17 5.50
C ASN A 85 7.51 4.01 6.79
N GLY A 86 6.39 4.56 7.24
CA GLY A 86 6.31 5.32 8.51
C GLY A 86 6.43 6.84 8.41
N GLY A 87 6.52 7.40 7.19
CA GLY A 87 6.57 8.85 6.98
C GLY A 87 5.45 9.59 7.73
N VAL A 88 5.82 10.68 8.41
CA VAL A 88 4.90 11.53 9.16
C VAL A 88 4.72 12.87 8.46
N ILE A 89 3.56 13.48 8.66
CA ILE A 89 3.22 14.74 8.01
C ILE A 89 4.08 15.89 8.55
N ASN A 90 4.60 16.73 7.64
CA ASN A 90 5.42 17.89 8.00
C ASN A 90 4.61 19.19 7.98
N LEU A 91 3.96 19.52 9.10
CA LEU A 91 3.14 20.75 9.22
C LEU A 91 3.95 22.05 9.24
N LYS A 92 5.28 22.00 9.25
CA LYS A 92 6.13 23.19 9.15
C LYS A 92 6.23 23.73 7.73
N GLU A 93 5.89 22.90 6.74
CA GLU A 93 5.86 23.30 5.34
C GLU A 93 4.51 23.95 5.03
N ARG A 94 4.57 25.20 4.53
CA ARG A 94 3.38 25.98 4.22
C ARG A 94 2.46 25.28 3.22
N ASN A 95 3.01 24.64 2.21
CA ASN A 95 2.22 23.95 1.19
C ASN A 95 1.50 22.74 1.78
N THR A 96 2.20 21.89 2.53
CA THR A 96 1.60 20.77 3.29
C THR A 96 0.45 21.24 4.19
N LEU A 97 0.61 22.37 4.90
CA LEU A 97 -0.45 22.93 5.73
C LEU A 97 -1.66 23.40 4.90
N LEU A 98 -1.42 24.04 3.75
CA LEU A 98 -2.48 24.50 2.85
C LEU A 98 -3.21 23.33 2.20
N ASP A 99 -2.49 22.31 1.73
CA ASP A 99 -3.06 21.12 1.11
C ASP A 99 -4.01 20.41 2.07
N LEU A 100 -3.61 20.25 3.34
CA LEU A 100 -4.50 19.74 4.40
C LEU A 100 -5.69 20.64 4.69
N PHE A 101 -5.49 21.96 4.72
CA PHE A 101 -6.58 22.91 4.94
C PHE A 101 -7.64 22.82 3.84
N TYR A 102 -7.23 22.56 2.60
CA TYR A 102 -8.12 22.32 1.46
C TYR A 102 -8.59 20.86 1.33
N GLY A 103 -8.27 20.00 2.30
CA GLY A 103 -8.76 18.63 2.35
C GLY A 103 -8.05 17.64 1.42
N ASP A 104 -6.84 17.95 0.92
CA ASP A 104 -6.06 16.98 0.18
C ASP A 104 -5.47 15.90 1.11
N ILE A 105 -6.22 14.83 1.27
CA ILE A 105 -5.83 13.66 2.08
C ILE A 105 -4.70 12.82 1.44
N THR A 106 -4.28 13.12 0.21
CA THR A 106 -3.10 12.49 -0.41
C THR A 106 -1.80 13.20 -0.03
N THR A 107 -1.89 14.27 0.78
CA THR A 107 -0.74 14.96 1.36
C THR A 107 0.20 13.95 2.04
N PRO A 108 1.52 13.98 1.74
CA PRO A 108 2.48 13.07 2.35
C PRO A 108 2.42 13.06 3.88
N GLY A 109 2.33 11.86 4.44
CA GLY A 109 2.21 11.60 5.89
C GLY A 109 0.78 11.47 6.40
N PHE A 110 -0.25 11.80 5.61
CA PHE A 110 -1.64 11.59 6.00
C PHE A 110 -2.04 10.11 5.86
N MET A 111 -1.89 9.55 4.65
CA MET A 111 -2.09 8.12 4.39
C MET A 111 -0.77 7.36 4.55
N ARG A 112 -0.77 6.33 5.39
CA ARG A 112 0.46 5.64 5.81
C ARG A 112 0.37 4.13 5.68
N LEU A 113 -0.43 3.62 4.73
CA LEU A 113 -0.46 2.19 4.46
C LEU A 113 0.94 1.76 3.99
N PRO A 114 1.46 0.63 4.51
CA PRO A 114 2.82 0.24 4.21
C PRO A 114 2.96 -0.25 2.76
N VAL A 115 4.05 0.17 2.11
CA VAL A 115 4.39 -0.17 0.74
C VAL A 115 5.53 -1.20 0.75
N CYS A 116 5.39 -2.27 -0.03
CA CYS A 116 6.42 -3.29 -0.21
C CYS A 116 6.14 -4.16 -1.44
N THR A 117 7.08 -5.03 -1.80
CA THR A 117 6.83 -6.07 -2.80
C THR A 117 6.00 -7.23 -2.23
N SER A 118 5.35 -7.99 -3.09
CA SER A 118 4.59 -9.18 -2.70
C SER A 118 5.44 -10.18 -1.90
N GLU A 119 6.70 -10.38 -2.27
CA GLU A 119 7.64 -11.24 -1.55
C GLU A 119 7.92 -10.74 -0.13
N GLN A 120 8.12 -9.43 0.05
CA GLN A 120 8.39 -8.82 1.35
C GLN A 120 7.18 -8.94 2.28
N ALA A 121 5.97 -8.73 1.75
CA ALA A 121 4.73 -8.92 2.50
C ALA A 121 4.50 -10.38 2.90
N LEU A 122 4.95 -11.32 2.06
CA LEU A 122 4.62 -12.73 2.21
C LEU A 122 5.44 -13.45 3.29
N GLN A 123 6.69 -13.05 3.54
CA GLN A 123 7.53 -13.73 4.53
C GLN A 123 6.96 -13.65 5.96
N PRO A 124 6.55 -12.48 6.47
CA PRO A 124 5.93 -12.37 7.79
C PRO A 124 4.57 -13.06 7.83
N TRP A 125 3.79 -12.96 6.74
CA TRP A 125 2.50 -13.62 6.65
C TRP A 125 2.62 -15.14 6.83
N ARG A 126 3.60 -15.75 6.16
CA ARG A 126 3.95 -17.19 6.29
C ARG A 126 4.54 -17.58 7.64
N GLY A 127 4.77 -16.63 8.56
CA GLY A 127 5.47 -16.89 9.82
C GLY A 127 6.97 -17.15 9.66
N ARG A 128 7.56 -16.81 8.50
CA ARG A 128 9.00 -16.95 8.24
C ARG A 128 9.82 -15.77 8.75
N LYS A 129 9.14 -14.68 9.13
CA LYS A 129 9.70 -13.48 9.78
C LYS A 129 8.76 -13.07 10.93
N PRO A 130 9.25 -12.29 11.92
CA PRO A 130 8.42 -11.82 13.02
C PRO A 130 7.16 -11.12 12.53
N LYS A 131 6.01 -11.47 13.11
CA LYS A 131 4.72 -10.81 12.85
C LYS A 131 4.60 -9.45 13.55
N SER A 132 5.42 -9.23 14.60
CA SER A 132 5.45 -7.98 15.36
C SER A 132 6.28 -6.93 14.64
N ASN A 133 5.67 -6.27 13.67
CA ASN A 133 6.20 -5.10 12.97
C ASN A 133 5.07 -4.08 12.81
N LEU A 134 5.37 -2.80 13.07
CA LEU A 134 4.46 -1.67 12.86
C LEU A 134 3.93 -1.60 11.41
N TYR A 135 4.68 -2.14 10.46
CA TYR A 135 4.36 -2.14 9.02
C TYR A 135 3.90 -3.51 8.50
N TYR A 136 3.47 -4.42 9.38
CA TYR A 136 2.94 -5.71 8.96
C TYR A 136 1.81 -5.55 7.91
N PRO A 137 1.78 -6.34 6.81
CA PRO A 137 2.65 -7.48 6.51
C PRO A 137 3.99 -7.13 5.86
N CYS A 138 4.22 -5.86 5.50
CA CYS A 138 5.46 -5.38 4.90
C CYS A 138 6.62 -5.35 5.92
N ALA A 139 7.29 -6.47 6.13
CA ALA A 139 8.57 -6.47 6.84
C ALA A 139 9.65 -5.85 5.95
N VAL A 140 10.11 -4.68 6.34
CA VAL A 140 11.46 -4.24 6.01
C VAL A 140 12.43 -5.04 6.89
N SER A 141 13.45 -5.62 6.28
CA SER A 141 14.59 -6.12 7.06
C SER A 141 15.19 -4.92 7.78
N ASP A 142 15.07 -4.85 9.11
CA ASP A 142 15.81 -3.89 9.92
C ASP A 142 17.30 -4.07 9.59
N LYS A 143 17.85 -3.18 8.76
CA LYS A 143 19.27 -3.20 8.41
C LYS A 143 20.15 -2.59 9.49
N ASN A 144 19.58 -2.18 10.62
CA ASN A 144 20.31 -1.62 11.76
C ASN A 144 19.89 -2.29 13.06
N LYS A 145 20.58 -3.37 13.41
CA LYS A 145 20.98 -3.67 14.78
C LYS A 145 22.48 -3.91 14.79
#